data_AF-A0A9E1JIJ9-F1
#
_entry.id   AF-A0A9E1JIJ9-F1
#
_cell.length_a   1.000
_cell.length_b   1.000
_cell.length_c   1.000
_cell.angle_alpha   90.00
_cell.angle_beta   90.00
_cell.angle_gamma   90.00
#
_symmetry.space_group_name_H-M   'P 1'
#
loop_
_entity.id
_entity.type
_entity.pdbx_description
1 polymer ?
#
loop_
_entity_poly.entity_id
_entity_poly.type
_entity_poly.pdbx_seq_one_letter_code
_entity_poly.pdbx_strand_id
1 'polypeptide(L)'
;MFKKYMSTSMVILFLLVSFSMAFASEGPGGNDRKGKYTYRKVYKACAKTGGVESATPKISPADKTMGQWQEIFENKNFDEFGCMDNWSVLPDKDILDIYSYFYNHASDSPSPATCK
;
A
#
# COMPACT_ATOMS: atom_id res chain seq x y z
N MET A 1 5.14 -10.06 -51.53
CA MET A 1 4.67 -8.84 -50.85
C MET A 1 3.98 -9.15 -49.52
N PHE A 2 2.91 -9.95 -49.49
CA PHE A 2 2.19 -10.37 -48.25
C PHE A 2 3.06 -10.93 -47.11
N LYS A 3 4.04 -11.78 -47.43
CA LYS A 3 4.95 -12.40 -46.43
C LYS A 3 5.87 -11.37 -45.73
N LYS A 4 6.17 -10.25 -46.40
CA LYS A 4 6.93 -9.13 -45.82
C LYS A 4 6.04 -8.36 -44.83
N TYR A 5 4.82 -8.01 -45.24
CA TYR A 5 3.85 -7.34 -44.37
C TYR A 5 3.44 -8.17 -43.15
N MET A 6 3.29 -9.50 -43.30
CA MET A 6 2.99 -10.39 -42.18
C MET A 6 4.13 -10.46 -41.15
N SER A 7 5.38 -10.45 -41.62
CA SER A 7 6.56 -10.41 -40.74
C SER A 7 6.71 -9.05 -40.05
N THR A 8 6.47 -7.95 -40.76
CA THR A 8 6.53 -6.60 -40.17
C THR A 8 5.42 -6.38 -39.14
N SER A 9 4.19 -6.84 -39.38
CA SER A 9 3.10 -6.75 -38.41
C SER A 9 3.36 -7.57 -37.14
N MET A 10 4.01 -8.74 -37.26
CA MET A 10 4.34 -9.58 -36.11
C MET A 10 5.41 -8.95 -35.21
N VAL A 11 6.40 -8.26 -35.79
CA VAL A 11 7.42 -7.50 -35.04
C VAL A 11 6.79 -6.30 -34.33
N ILE A 12 5.88 -5.57 -34.98
CA ILE A 12 5.16 -4.44 -34.37
C ILE A 12 4.29 -4.92 -33.21
N LEU A 13 3.60 -6.06 -33.35
CA LEU A 13 2.80 -6.63 -32.27
C LEU A 13 3.67 -7.02 -31.05
N PHE A 14 4.85 -7.60 -31.29
CA PHE A 14 5.79 -7.98 -30.22
C PHE A 14 6.35 -6.76 -29.46
N LEU A 15 6.59 -5.65 -30.16
CA LEU A 15 7.03 -4.39 -29.56
C LEU A 15 5.92 -3.73 -28.72
N LEU A 16 4.66 -3.89 -29.11
CA LEU A 16 3.53 -3.35 -28.34
C LEU A 16 3.28 -4.12 -27.04
N VAL A 17 3.46 -5.45 -27.04
CA VAL A 17 3.26 -6.31 -25.85
C VAL A 17 4.42 -6.18 -24.85
N SER A 18 5.62 -5.81 -25.28
CA SER A 18 6.77 -5.63 -24.37
C SER A 18 6.70 -4.35 -23.53
N PHE A 19 5.90 -3.35 -23.94
CA PHE A 19 5.76 -2.08 -23.21
C PHE A 19 4.73 -2.13 -22.07
N SER A 20 3.87 -3.14 -22.00
CA SER A 20 2.84 -3.24 -20.97
C SER A 20 3.35 -3.71 -19.60
N MET A 21 4.58 -4.24 -19.51
CA MET A 21 5.17 -4.70 -18.24
C MET A 21 5.84 -3.59 -17.42
N ALA A 22 6.02 -2.39 -17.99
CA ALA A 22 6.70 -1.28 -17.31
C ALA A 22 5.85 -0.54 -16.28
N PHE A 23 4.55 -0.86 -16.16
CA PHE A 23 3.62 -0.21 -15.22
C PHE A 23 3.23 -1.11 -14.04
N ALA A 24 3.98 -2.19 -13.77
CA ALA A 24 3.88 -2.82 -12.46
C ALA A 24 4.48 -1.83 -11.46
N SER A 25 3.62 -1.08 -10.76
CA SER A 25 4.04 -0.22 -9.66
C SER A 25 4.76 -1.10 -8.64
N GLU A 26 6.09 -0.98 -8.60
CA GLU A 26 6.86 -1.47 -7.45
C GLU A 26 6.21 -0.84 -6.23
N GLY A 27 5.61 -1.68 -5.39
CA GLY A 27 4.97 -1.22 -4.16
C GLY A 27 5.95 -0.45 -3.27
N PRO A 28 5.48 0.20 -2.20
CA PRO A 28 6.35 0.85 -1.23
C PRO A 28 7.48 -0.06 -0.75
N GLY A 29 8.73 0.40 -0.90
CA GLY A 29 9.96 -0.31 -0.56
C GLY A 29 10.32 -0.35 0.94
N GLY A 30 9.33 -0.24 1.83
CA GLY A 30 9.48 -0.34 3.29
C GLY A 30 9.44 -1.78 3.82
N ASN A 31 9.72 -1.92 5.12
CA ASN A 31 9.70 -3.20 5.82
C ASN A 31 8.31 -3.51 6.36
N ASP A 32 7.53 -4.26 5.58
CA ASP A 32 6.18 -4.75 5.92
C ASP A 32 6.06 -5.30 7.37
N ARG A 33 6.95 -6.22 7.75
CA ARG A 33 6.93 -6.82 9.09
C ARG A 33 7.05 -5.75 10.18
N LYS A 34 7.95 -4.78 10.00
CA LYS A 34 8.14 -3.66 10.95
C LYS A 34 6.94 -2.71 10.92
N GLY A 35 6.35 -2.47 9.74
CA GLY A 35 5.14 -1.67 9.56
C GLY A 35 3.98 -2.15 10.43
N LYS A 36 3.68 -3.45 10.37
CA LYS A 36 2.63 -4.09 11.19
C LYS A 36 2.81 -3.82 12.69
N TYR A 37 4.02 -3.98 13.21
CA TYR A 37 4.29 -3.76 14.63
C TYR A 37 4.19 -2.27 15.00
N THR A 38 4.71 -1.40 14.14
CA THR A 38 4.71 0.04 14.34
C THR A 38 3.28 0.59 14.35
N TYR A 39 2.45 0.18 13.39
CA TYR A 39 1.03 0.55 13.35
C TYR A 39 0.29 0.18 14.63
N ARG A 40 0.44 -1.07 15.10
CA ARG A 40 -0.17 -1.52 16.36
C ARG A 40 0.36 -0.74 17.57
N LYS A 41 1.62 -0.32 17.55
CA LYS A 41 2.24 0.46 18.64
C LYS A 41 1.65 1.87 18.71
N VAL A 42 1.48 2.53 17.56
CA VAL A 42 0.87 3.86 17.44
C VAL A 42 -0.56 3.83 18.00
N TYR A 43 -1.36 2.87 17.58
CA TYR A 43 -2.74 2.74 18.03
C TYR A 43 -2.84 2.45 19.54
N LYS A 44 -1.97 1.58 20.07
CA LYS A 44 -1.88 1.33 21.52
C LYS A 44 -1.44 2.55 22.31
N ALA A 45 -0.52 3.35 21.80
CA ALA A 45 -0.09 4.58 22.45
C ALA A 45 -1.26 5.57 22.51
N CYS A 46 -1.98 5.72 21.40
CA CYS A 46 -3.15 6.57 21.32
C CYS A 46 -4.31 6.13 22.22
N ALA A 47 -4.56 4.82 22.33
CA ALA A 47 -5.57 4.29 23.24
C ALA A 47 -5.23 4.61 24.71
N LYS A 48 -3.94 4.57 25.09
CA LYS A 48 -3.51 4.95 26.44
C LYS A 48 -3.69 6.44 26.74
N THR A 49 -3.60 7.29 25.73
CA THR A 49 -3.82 8.74 25.87
C THR A 49 -5.30 9.13 25.73
N GLY A 50 -6.21 8.16 25.56
CA GLY A 50 -7.65 8.40 25.40
C GLY A 50 -8.05 8.92 24.01
N GLY A 51 -7.16 8.85 23.01
CA GLY A 51 -7.44 9.32 21.65
C GLY A 51 -8.28 8.36 20.80
N VAL A 52 -8.41 7.09 21.24
CA VAL A 52 -9.27 6.06 20.61
C VAL A 52 -9.91 5.20 21.70
N GLU A 53 -11.14 4.73 21.45
CA GLU A 53 -11.91 3.93 22.42
C GLU A 53 -11.34 2.53 22.66
N SER A 54 -10.53 2.00 21.75
CA SER A 54 -9.98 0.66 21.84
C SER A 54 -8.49 0.64 21.48
N ALA A 55 -7.73 -0.26 22.11
CA ALA A 55 -6.35 -0.52 21.73
C ALA A 55 -6.23 -1.35 20.43
N THR A 56 -7.34 -1.84 19.91
CA THR A 56 -7.42 -2.57 18.64
C THR A 56 -7.67 -1.59 17.50
N PRO A 57 -6.80 -1.55 16.47
CA PRO A 57 -7.01 -0.69 15.32
C PRO A 57 -8.34 -0.96 14.64
N LYS A 58 -9.13 0.09 14.42
CA LYS A 58 -10.40 -0.02 13.68
C LYS A 58 -10.16 -0.24 12.19
N ILE A 59 -9.10 0.37 11.66
CA ILE A 59 -8.71 0.25 10.26
C ILE A 59 -7.75 -0.93 10.07
N SER A 60 -8.10 -1.81 9.16
CA SER A 60 -7.29 -2.93 8.67
C SER A 60 -6.76 -2.63 7.27
N PRO A 61 -5.58 -3.15 6.88
CA PRO A 61 -5.12 -3.09 5.50
C PRO A 61 -6.15 -3.58 4.48
N ALA A 62 -6.94 -4.60 4.82
CA ALA A 62 -7.94 -5.14 3.92
C ALA A 62 -9.18 -4.25 3.71
N ASP A 63 -9.27 -3.10 4.38
CA ASP A 63 -10.42 -2.19 4.25
C ASP A 63 -10.42 -1.39 2.94
N LYS A 64 -9.26 -1.30 2.26
CA LYS A 64 -9.10 -0.54 1.01
C LYS A 64 -8.16 -1.25 0.03
N THR A 65 -8.15 -0.77 -1.21
CA THR A 65 -7.27 -1.26 -2.27
C THR A 65 -5.85 -0.69 -2.16
N MET A 66 -4.90 -1.32 -2.85
CA MET A 66 -3.50 -0.89 -2.96
C MET A 66 -3.41 0.58 -3.42
N GLY A 67 -4.18 0.96 -4.44
CA GLY A 67 -4.22 2.32 -4.96
C GLY A 67 -4.84 3.34 -4.00
N GLN A 68 -5.86 2.95 -3.24
CA GLN A 68 -6.44 3.80 -2.20
C GLN A 68 -5.45 4.03 -1.05
N TRP A 69 -4.71 3.00 -0.65
CA TRP A 69 -3.64 3.17 0.34
C TRP A 69 -2.51 4.04 -0.17
N GLN A 70 -2.12 3.88 -1.43
CA GLN A 70 -1.13 4.75 -2.05
C GLN A 70 -1.52 6.22 -1.92
N GLU A 71 -2.76 6.57 -2.31
CA GLU A 71 -3.26 7.95 -2.22
C GLU A 71 -3.23 8.47 -0.77
N ILE A 72 -3.63 7.65 0.20
CA ILE A 72 -3.66 8.02 1.61
C ILE A 72 -2.27 8.28 2.18
N PHE A 73 -1.32 7.37 1.94
CA PHE A 73 0.02 7.46 2.51
C PHE A 73 0.88 8.50 1.79
N GLU A 74 0.73 8.68 0.48
CA GLU A 74 1.44 9.71 -0.29
C GLU A 74 0.94 11.11 0.06
N ASN A 75 -0.37 11.29 0.24
CA ASN A 75 -0.95 12.57 0.67
C ASN A 75 -0.87 12.80 2.20
N LYS A 76 -0.34 11.83 2.96
CA LYS A 76 -0.31 11.84 4.44
C LYS A 76 -1.68 12.12 5.08
N ASN A 77 -2.76 11.62 4.47
CA ASN A 77 -4.12 11.81 4.96
C ASN A 77 -4.47 10.74 5.99
N PHE A 78 -4.10 10.98 7.26
CA PHE A 78 -4.28 10.00 8.34
C PHE A 78 -5.53 10.24 9.21
N ASP A 79 -6.46 11.09 8.78
CA ASP A 79 -7.64 11.48 9.55
C ASP A 79 -8.46 10.27 10.00
N GLU A 80 -8.61 9.29 9.12
CA GLU A 80 -9.39 8.08 9.38
C GLU A 80 -8.73 7.11 10.39
N PHE A 81 -7.41 7.17 10.57
CA PHE A 81 -6.69 6.36 11.55
C PHE A 81 -6.87 6.88 12.98
N GLY A 82 -7.36 8.12 13.12
CA GLY A 82 -7.32 8.86 14.36
C GLY A 82 -5.88 9.11 14.84
N CYS A 83 -5.73 9.63 16.06
CA CYS A 83 -4.42 9.69 16.72
C CYS A 83 -3.36 10.55 16.01
N MET A 84 -3.78 11.62 15.32
CA MET A 84 -2.90 12.48 14.50
C MET A 84 -1.60 12.88 15.20
N ASP A 85 -1.65 13.17 16.51
CA ASP A 85 -0.47 13.52 17.32
C ASP A 85 0.59 12.41 17.37
N ASN A 86 0.18 11.14 17.32
CA ASN A 86 1.11 10.01 17.30
C ASN A 86 1.62 9.69 15.89
N TRP A 87 0.88 10.07 14.84
CA TRP A 87 1.31 9.89 13.45
C TRP A 87 2.28 10.99 13.00
N SER A 88 2.07 12.24 13.46
CA SER A 88 2.89 13.40 13.10
C SER A 88 4.33 13.31 13.62
N VAL A 89 4.55 12.56 14.70
CA VAL A 89 5.87 12.33 15.30
C VAL A 89 6.62 11.14 14.72
N LEU A 90 6.00 10.35 13.84
CA LEU A 90 6.66 9.20 13.23
C LEU A 90 7.70 9.65 12.21
N PRO A 91 8.90 9.04 12.19
CA PRO A 91 9.85 9.28 11.12
C PRO A 91 9.29 8.75 9.79
N ASP A 92 9.64 9.39 8.67
CA ASP A 92 9.15 8.98 7.35
C ASP A 92 9.44 7.51 7.02
N LYS A 93 10.52 6.95 7.57
CA LYS A 93 10.84 5.51 7.45
C LYS A 93 9.80 4.61 8.11
N ASP A 94 9.29 5.01 9.28
CA ASP A 94 8.26 4.23 9.97
C ASP A 94 6.91 4.36 9.26
N ILE A 95 6.62 5.54 8.69
CA ILE A 95 5.46 5.74 7.81
C ILE A 95 5.57 4.85 6.56
N LEU A 96 6.75 4.80 5.93
CA LEU A 96 7.01 3.94 4.77
C LEU A 96 6.87 2.45 5.12
N ASP A 97 7.40 2.02 6.26
CA ASP A 97 7.25 0.64 6.75
C ASP A 97 5.76 0.30 6.93
N ILE A 98 4.98 1.20 7.54
CA ILE A 98 3.52 1.04 7.70
C ILE A 98 2.83 1.00 6.35
N TYR A 99 3.16 1.90 5.42
CA TYR A 99 2.59 1.93 4.08
C TYR A 99 2.84 0.59 3.36
N SER A 100 4.05 0.03 3.45
CA SER A 100 4.34 -1.31 2.93
C SER A 100 3.45 -2.40 3.50
N TYR A 101 3.14 -2.34 4.79
CA TYR A 101 2.19 -3.27 5.39
C TYR A 101 0.77 -3.10 4.84
N PHE A 102 0.31 -1.86 4.69
CA PHE A 102 -1.02 -1.57 4.18
C PHE A 102 -1.18 -1.95 2.71
N TYR A 103 -0.20 -1.63 1.88
CA TYR A 103 -0.19 -1.95 0.46
C TYR A 103 -0.08 -3.47 0.20
N ASN A 104 0.84 -4.16 0.86
CA ASN A 104 1.05 -5.60 0.65
C ASN A 104 -0.10 -6.47 1.19
N HIS A 105 -0.93 -5.92 2.07
CA HIS A 105 -2.06 -6.61 2.68
C HIS A 105 -3.42 -5.95 2.38
N ALA A 106 -3.46 -5.12 1.34
CA ALA A 106 -4.66 -4.49 0.83
C ALA A 106 -5.72 -5.51 0.37
N SER A 107 -6.96 -5.06 0.16
CA SER A 107 -8.08 -5.93 -0.23
C SER A 107 -7.85 -6.67 -1.56
N ASP A 108 -7.13 -6.02 -2.49
CA ASP A 108 -6.79 -6.51 -3.83
C ASP A 108 -5.35 -7.04 -3.92
N SER A 109 -4.65 -7.14 -2.78
CA SER A 109 -3.32 -7.73 -2.76
C SER A 109 -3.38 -9.27 -2.87
N PRO A 110 -2.26 -9.94 -3.21
CA PRO A 110 -2.18 -11.40 -3.19
C PRO A 110 -2.36 -12.02 -1.79
N SER A 111 -2.19 -11.21 -0.73
CA SER A 111 -2.27 -11.65 0.66
C SER A 111 -3.04 -10.65 1.54
N PRO A 112 -4.35 -10.44 1.32
CA PRO A 112 -5.14 -9.47 2.07
C PRO A 112 -5.17 -9.79 3.56
N ALA A 113 -5.12 -8.76 4.43
CA ALA A 113 -5.29 -8.92 5.87
C ALA A 113 -6.77 -9.04 6.29
N THR A 114 -7.55 -9.88 5.61
CA THR A 114 -8.92 -10.20 6.02
C THR A 114 -8.88 -11.13 7.23
N CYS A 115 -9.17 -10.62 8.43
CA CYS A 115 -9.49 -11.48 9.56
C CYS A 115 -10.86 -12.14 9.31
N LYS A 116 -10.92 -13.47 9.41
CA LYS A 116 -12.19 -14.21 9.56
C LYS A 116 -12.60 -14.25 11.03
#